data_AF-J0QVJ7-F1
#
_entry.id   AF-J0QVJ7-F1
#
_cell.length_a   1.000
_cell.length_b   1.000
_cell.length_c   1.000
_cell.angle_alpha   90.00
_cell.angle_beta   90.00
_cell.angle_gamma   90.00
#
_symmetry.space_group_name_H-M   'P 1'
#
loop_
_entity.id
_entity.type
_entity.pdbx_description
1 polymer ?
#
loop_
_entity_poly.entity_id
_entity_poly.type
_entity_poly.pdbx_seq_one_letter_code
_entity_poly.pdbx_strand_id
1 'polypeptide(L)'
;MTSLQTSLDIELQVPLVYKESDGKEVIRQKLTFYRPNFKQARQLAVLIGPQLAKLVLPSLEEDKTTLSNDVLILKLCEALLTHEAMEGIAVLLADMSHESVELINRLDVIDIVAVLKAFFAFFPTRQSSLPDDLEQN
;
A
#
# COMPACT_ATOMS: atom_id res chain seq x y z
N MET A 1 23.94 2.54 -2.32
CA MET A 1 23.13 2.82 -1.13
C MET A 1 21.80 3.40 -1.59
N THR A 2 20.75 2.59 -1.66
CA THR A 2 19.39 3.07 -1.89
C THR A 2 18.89 3.70 -0.60
N SER A 3 18.74 5.03 -0.58
CA SER A 3 18.10 5.72 0.55
C SER A 3 16.69 5.17 0.73
N LEU A 4 16.35 4.73 1.94
CA LEU A 4 15.00 4.28 2.27
C LEU A 4 14.00 5.38 1.93
N GLN A 5 13.10 5.11 1.00
CA GLN A 5 12.03 6.04 0.67
C GLN A 5 11.12 6.21 1.90
N THR A 6 11.05 7.44 2.41
CA THR A 6 10.30 7.82 3.62
C THR A 6 8.94 8.41 3.28
N SER A 7 8.76 8.93 2.07
CA SER A 7 7.49 9.41 1.55
C SER A 7 7.35 9.17 0.05
N LEU A 8 6.11 9.16 -0.42
CA LEU A 8 5.76 9.00 -1.82
C LEU A 8 4.61 9.92 -2.16
N ASP A 9 4.77 10.62 -3.26
CA ASP A 9 3.85 11.62 -3.77
C ASP A 9 3.02 11.02 -4.91
N ILE A 10 1.69 11.09 -4.78
CA ILE A 10 0.74 10.52 -5.74
C ILE A 10 -0.09 11.65 -6.32
N GLU A 11 0.08 11.90 -7.61
CA GLU A 11 -0.79 12.78 -8.37
C GLU A 11 -2.14 12.08 -8.59
N LEU A 12 -3.22 12.77 -8.25
CA LEU A 12 -4.59 12.30 -8.41
C LEU A 12 -5.08 12.62 -9.83
N GLN A 13 -5.70 11.63 -10.47
CA GLN A 13 -6.36 11.85 -11.75
C GLN A 13 -7.65 12.64 -11.59
N VAL A 14 -8.36 12.43 -10.49
CA VAL A 14 -9.56 13.18 -10.13
C VAL A 14 -9.24 14.08 -8.94
N PRO A 15 -9.19 15.41 -9.12
CA PRO A 15 -8.96 16.33 -8.01
C PRO A 15 -10.03 16.21 -6.93
N LEU A 16 -9.59 16.14 -5.67
CA LEU A 16 -10.50 16.14 -4.53
C LEU A 16 -10.86 17.57 -4.16
N VAL A 17 -12.17 17.85 -4.07
CA VAL A 17 -12.68 19.14 -3.63
C VAL A 17 -13.35 18.95 -2.27
N TYR A 18 -12.82 19.59 -1.23
CA TYR A 18 -13.33 19.46 0.14
C TYR A 18 -13.20 20.78 0.91
N LYS A 19 -13.91 20.89 2.04
CA LYS A 19 -13.84 22.06 2.91
C LYS A 19 -12.91 21.78 4.08
N GLU A 20 -11.97 22.68 4.33
CA GLU A 20 -11.15 22.65 5.53
C GLU A 20 -11.96 23.14 6.75
N SER A 21 -11.36 23.00 7.94
CA SER A 21 -11.98 23.37 9.21
C SER A 21 -12.32 24.86 9.34
N ASP A 22 -11.72 25.70 8.51
CA ASP A 22 -12.04 27.14 8.37
C ASP A 22 -13.22 27.40 7.40
N GLY A 23 -13.78 26.36 6.80
CA GLY A 23 -14.87 26.43 5.82
C GLY A 23 -14.41 26.76 4.39
N LYS A 24 -13.11 26.96 4.16
CA LYS A 24 -12.54 27.25 2.84
C LYS A 24 -12.56 25.99 1.98
N GLU A 25 -13.00 26.16 0.73
CA GLU A 25 -12.93 25.10 -0.27
C GLU A 25 -11.49 24.96 -0.77
N VAL A 26 -10.97 23.74 -0.71
CA VAL A 26 -9.63 23.37 -1.14
C VAL A 26 -9.72 22.30 -2.20
N ILE A 27 -8.90 22.46 -3.24
CA ILE A 27 -8.72 21.49 -4.31
C ILE A 27 -7.38 20.81 -4.09
N ARG A 28 -7.40 19.49 -3.88
CA ARG A 28 -6.20 18.67 -3.71
C ARG A 28 -6.02 17.80 -4.96
N GLN A 29 -4.91 18.01 -5.64
CA GLN A 29 -4.52 17.24 -6.84
C GLN A 29 -3.48 16.17 -6.52
N LYS A 30 -3.00 16.13 -5.28
CA LYS A 30 -1.86 15.31 -4.88
C LYS A 30 -1.98 14.88 -3.44
N LEU A 31 -1.64 13.62 -3.17
CA LEU A 31 -1.50 13.07 -1.83
C LEU A 31 -0.06 12.66 -1.57
N THR A 32 0.45 13.00 -0.38
CA THR A 32 1.74 12.53 0.11
C THR A 32 1.49 11.43 1.12
N PHE A 33 2.04 10.25 0.86
CA PHE A 33 2.02 9.13 1.81
C PHE A 33 3.38 8.98 2.46
N TYR A 34 3.40 8.70 3.74
CA TYR A 34 4.61 8.40 4.50
C TYR A 34 4.78 6.89 4.67
N ARG A 35 6.02 6.45 4.83
CA ARG A 35 6.34 5.04 5.03
C ARG A 35 5.55 4.46 6.22
N PRO A 36 4.93 3.28 6.08
CA PRO A 36 4.22 2.64 7.17
C PRO A 36 5.10 2.42 8.40
N ASN A 37 4.63 2.84 9.57
CA ASN A 37 5.23 2.48 10.85
C ASN A 37 4.84 1.06 11.29
N PHE A 38 5.38 0.57 12.40
CA PHE A 38 5.11 -0.79 12.89
C PHE A 38 3.63 -1.05 13.18
N LYS A 39 2.90 -0.06 13.71
CA LYS A 39 1.45 -0.16 13.98
C LYS A 39 0.69 -0.33 12.66
N GLN A 40 0.98 0.52 11.68
CA GLN A 40 0.36 0.51 10.36
C GLN A 40 0.67 -0.79 9.59
N ALA A 41 1.91 -1.27 9.64
CA ALA A 41 2.30 -2.55 9.06
C ALA A 41 1.56 -3.74 9.69
N ARG A 42 1.34 -3.73 11.01
CA ARG A 42 0.52 -4.75 11.68
C ARG A 42 -0.95 -4.68 11.29
N GLN A 43 -1.52 -3.47 11.18
CA GLN A 43 -2.89 -3.30 10.70
C GLN A 43 -3.06 -3.84 9.28
N LEU A 44 -2.12 -3.55 8.39
CA LEU A 44 -2.08 -4.15 7.07
C LEU A 44 -2.05 -5.68 7.15
N ALA A 45 -1.14 -6.26 7.93
CA ALA A 45 -1.02 -7.71 8.04
C ALA A 45 -2.31 -8.40 8.51
N VAL A 46 -3.16 -7.72 9.28
CA VAL A 46 -4.49 -8.22 9.64
C VAL A 46 -5.44 -8.16 8.44
N LEU A 47 -5.43 -7.07 7.69
CA LEU A 47 -6.33 -6.85 6.54
C LEU A 47 -6.03 -7.79 5.36
N ILE A 48 -4.76 -8.03 5.07
CA ILE A 48 -4.33 -8.86 3.92
C ILE A 48 -3.78 -10.22 4.31
N GLY A 49 -3.61 -10.52 5.61
CA GLY A 49 -2.96 -11.73 6.10
C GLY A 49 -3.56 -13.03 5.56
N PRO A 50 -4.89 -13.23 5.63
CA PRO A 50 -5.53 -14.43 5.08
C PRO A 50 -5.29 -14.62 3.58
N GLN A 51 -5.28 -13.53 2.81
CA GLN A 51 -5.07 -13.54 1.36
C GLN A 51 -3.58 -13.72 1.02
N LEU A 52 -2.68 -13.09 1.78
CA LEU A 52 -1.24 -13.33 1.72
C LEU A 52 -0.93 -14.81 1.98
N ALA A 53 -1.52 -15.43 3.00
CA ALA A 53 -1.32 -16.84 3.28
C ALA A 53 -1.77 -17.72 2.12
N LYS A 54 -2.94 -17.44 1.52
CA LYS A 54 -3.43 -18.15 0.33
C LYS A 54 -2.54 -17.97 -0.90
N LEU A 55 -1.89 -16.82 -1.05
CA LEU A 55 -0.99 -16.54 -2.17
C LEU A 55 0.40 -17.18 -1.97
N VAL A 56 0.89 -17.23 -0.73
CA VAL A 56 2.24 -17.71 -0.39
C VAL A 56 2.29 -19.22 -0.15
N LEU A 57 1.26 -19.83 0.45
CA LEU A 57 1.24 -21.27 0.75
C LEU A 57 1.44 -22.15 -0.49
N PRO A 58 0.75 -21.93 -1.62
CA PRO A 58 0.96 -22.73 -2.83
C PRO A 58 2.37 -22.56 -3.41
N SER A 59 2.96 -21.36 -3.31
CA SER A 59 4.33 -21.09 -3.78
C SER A 59 5.44 -21.69 -2.89
N LEU A 60 5.10 -22.13 -1.67
CA LEU A 60 6.02 -22.89 -0.80
C LEU A 60 5.94 -24.40 -1.07
N GLU A 61 4.81 -24.88 -1.58
CA GLU A 61 4.57 -26.30 -1.89
C GLU A 61 4.97 -26.65 -3.34
N GLU A 62 4.83 -25.71 -4.27
CA GLU A 62 5.21 -25.89 -5.67
C GLU A 62 6.45 -25.07 -6.01
N ASP A 63 7.58 -25.75 -6.24
CA ASP A 63 8.90 -25.21 -6.60
C ASP A 63 8.95 -24.51 -7.99
N LYS A 64 7.79 -24.10 -8.53
CA LYS A 64 7.64 -23.67 -9.93
C LYS A 64 6.54 -22.63 -10.11
N THR A 65 6.71 -21.44 -9.55
CA THR A 65 6.36 -20.20 -10.25
C THR A 65 6.88 -19.00 -9.45
N THR A 66 7.86 -18.31 -9.99
CA THR A 66 8.23 -16.97 -9.52
C THR A 66 7.06 -16.03 -9.78
N LEU A 67 6.24 -15.80 -8.76
CA LEU A 67 5.13 -14.87 -8.82
C LEU A 67 5.72 -13.46 -8.99
N SER A 68 5.46 -12.82 -10.14
CA SER A 68 5.90 -11.44 -10.37
C SER A 68 5.34 -10.52 -9.29
N ASN A 69 6.17 -9.59 -8.79
CA ASN A 69 5.76 -8.61 -7.78
C ASN A 69 4.51 -7.83 -8.21
N ASP A 70 4.38 -7.51 -9.50
CA ASP A 70 3.21 -6.78 -10.02
C ASP A 70 1.93 -7.60 -9.90
N VAL A 71 2.02 -8.93 -10.12
CA VAL A 71 0.88 -9.84 -10.00
C VAL A 71 0.52 -10.01 -8.52
N LEU A 72 1.51 -10.12 -7.62
CA LEU A 72 1.27 -10.13 -6.17
C LEU A 72 0.57 -8.85 -5.72
N ILE A 73 1.08 -7.67 -6.11
CA ILE A 73 0.49 -6.38 -5.75
C ILE A 73 -0.95 -6.30 -6.26
N LEU A 74 -1.21 -6.71 -7.50
CA LEU A 74 -2.57 -6.69 -8.05
C LEU A 74 -3.52 -7.62 -7.29
N LYS A 75 -3.07 -8.82 -6.91
CA LYS A 75 -3.85 -9.78 -6.12
C LYS A 75 -4.13 -9.26 -4.70
N LEU A 76 -3.18 -8.54 -4.11
CA LEU A 76 -3.39 -7.88 -2.83
C LEU A 76 -4.34 -6.68 -2.94
N CYS A 77 -4.28 -5.92 -4.04
CA CYS A 77 -5.26 -4.87 -4.31
C CYS A 77 -6.67 -5.47 -4.45
N GLU A 78 -6.83 -6.55 -5.21
CA GLU A 78 -8.10 -7.28 -5.35
C GLU A 78 -8.66 -7.70 -3.98
N ALA A 79 -7.80 -8.21 -3.09
CA ALA A 79 -8.17 -8.59 -1.73
C ALA A 79 -8.62 -7.41 -0.85
N LEU A 80 -8.11 -6.20 -1.13
CA LEU A 80 -8.40 -4.99 -0.38
C LEU A 80 -9.63 -4.23 -0.90
N LEU A 81 -10.03 -4.46 -2.16
CA LEU A 81 -11.18 -3.83 -2.79
C LEU A 81 -12.52 -4.54 -2.45
N THR A 82 -12.69 -4.93 -1.19
CA THR A 82 -13.97 -5.41 -0.63
C THR A 82 -14.51 -4.39 0.35
N HIS A 83 -15.83 -4.33 0.56
CA HIS A 83 -16.44 -3.34 1.47
C HIS A 83 -15.79 -3.35 2.86
N GLU A 84 -15.59 -4.54 3.42
CA GLU A 84 -15.01 -4.74 4.76
C GLU A 84 -13.52 -4.35 4.82
N ALA A 85 -12.74 -4.70 3.80
CA ALA A 85 -11.32 -4.35 3.76
C ALA A 85 -11.10 -2.87 3.47
N MET A 86 -12.00 -2.24 2.70
CA MET A 86 -11.92 -0.83 2.34
C MET A 86 -12.11 0.10 3.53
N GLU A 87 -12.96 -0.24 4.50
CA GLU A 87 -13.07 0.55 5.74
C GLU A 87 -11.76 0.55 6.52
N GLY A 88 -11.13 -0.62 6.65
CA GLY A 88 -9.84 -0.76 7.34
C GLY A 88 -8.70 -0.09 6.59
N ILE A 89 -8.66 -0.21 5.26
CA ILE A 89 -7.60 0.40 4.46
C ILE A 89 -7.72 1.92 4.41
N ALA A 90 -8.94 2.47 4.40
CA ALA A 90 -9.15 3.92 4.41
C ALA A 90 -8.58 4.55 5.69
N VAL A 91 -8.76 3.90 6.85
CA VAL A 91 -8.14 4.31 8.12
C VAL A 91 -6.62 4.28 8.03
N LEU A 92 -6.06 3.22 7.44
CA LEU A 92 -4.61 3.07 7.30
C LEU A 92 -4.01 4.15 6.40
N LEU A 93 -4.62 4.36 5.23
CA LEU A 93 -4.18 5.33 4.24
C LEU A 93 -4.28 6.76 4.79
N ALA A 94 -5.37 7.08 5.49
CA ALA A 94 -5.56 8.37 6.15
C ALA A 94 -4.45 8.66 7.18
N ASP A 95 -4.12 7.69 8.03
CA ASP A 95 -3.04 7.80 9.02
C ASP A 95 -1.68 7.99 8.34
N MET A 96 -1.44 7.32 7.21
CA MET A 96 -0.21 7.43 6.44
C MET A 96 -0.08 8.71 5.61
N SER A 97 -1.18 9.36 5.25
CA SER A 97 -1.13 10.63 4.52
C SER A 97 -1.40 11.85 5.40
N HIS A 98 -1.67 11.63 6.69
CA HIS A 98 -2.14 12.66 7.62
C HIS A 98 -3.43 13.35 7.15
N GLU A 99 -4.29 12.59 6.47
CA GLU A 99 -5.58 13.06 5.96
C GLU A 99 -6.73 12.49 6.79
N SER A 100 -7.95 12.96 6.52
CA SER A 100 -9.15 12.36 7.09
C SER A 100 -9.56 11.09 6.32
N VAL A 101 -10.19 10.15 7.03
CA VAL A 101 -10.81 8.96 6.41
C VAL A 101 -11.87 9.37 5.40
N GLU A 102 -12.61 10.44 5.67
CA GLU A 102 -13.60 10.99 4.74
C GLU A 102 -12.97 11.42 3.42
N LEU A 103 -11.81 12.08 3.46
CA LEU A 103 -11.09 12.50 2.26
C LEU A 103 -10.59 11.29 1.46
N ILE A 104 -10.04 10.28 2.14
CA ILE A 104 -9.60 9.04 1.48
C ILE A 104 -10.78 8.29 0.84
N ASN A 105 -11.95 8.25 1.48
CA ASN A 105 -13.16 7.62 0.94
C ASN A 105 -13.75 8.34 -0.29
N ARG A 106 -13.28 9.55 -0.59
CA ARG A 106 -13.68 10.31 -1.78
C ARG A 106 -12.80 10.05 -3.01
N LEU A 107 -11.75 9.25 -2.86
CA LEU A 107 -10.89 8.87 -3.98
C LEU A 107 -11.68 8.10 -5.03
N ASP A 108 -11.44 8.43 -6.30
CA ASP A 108 -11.95 7.66 -7.43
C ASP A 108 -11.30 6.26 -7.45
N VAL A 109 -11.98 5.29 -8.07
CA VAL A 109 -11.49 3.91 -8.21
C VAL A 109 -10.09 3.85 -8.83
N ILE A 110 -9.77 4.72 -9.79
CA ILE A 110 -8.46 4.78 -10.44
C ILE A 110 -7.39 5.24 -9.45
N ASP A 111 -7.70 6.28 -8.68
CA ASP A 111 -6.79 6.86 -7.68
C ASP A 111 -6.60 5.91 -6.48
N ILE A 112 -7.64 5.18 -6.06
CA ILE A 112 -7.52 4.13 -5.03
C ILE A 112 -6.51 3.07 -5.46
N VAL A 113 -6.58 2.58 -6.72
CA VAL A 113 -5.61 1.60 -7.22
C VAL A 113 -4.19 2.16 -7.25
N ALA A 114 -4.02 3.43 -7.65
CA ALA A 114 -2.71 4.09 -7.63
C ALA A 114 -2.15 4.22 -6.20
N VAL A 115 -2.99 4.61 -5.24
CA VAL A 115 -2.65 4.69 -3.82
C VAL A 115 -2.24 3.33 -3.26
N LEU A 116 -2.99 2.27 -3.55
CA LEU A 116 -2.65 0.91 -3.09
C LEU A 116 -1.31 0.43 -3.67
N LYS A 117 -1.06 0.68 -4.96
CA LYS A 117 0.25 0.34 -5.58
C LYS A 117 1.40 1.09 -4.92
N ALA A 118 1.25 2.39 -4.70
CA ALA A 118 2.25 3.21 -4.03
C ALA A 118 2.47 2.78 -2.56
N PHE A 119 1.41 2.41 -1.86
CA PHE A 119 1.48 1.83 -0.53
C PHE A 119 2.35 0.57 -0.53
N PHE A 120 2.14 -0.35 -1.48
CA PHE A 120 2.96 -1.55 -1.60
C PHE A 120 4.41 -1.26 -2.04
N ALA A 121 4.67 -0.13 -2.71
CA ALA A 121 6.03 0.28 -3.08
C ALA A 121 6.92 0.61 -1.86
N PHE A 122 6.35 0.93 -0.69
CA PHE A 122 7.12 1.06 0.56
C PHE A 122 7.69 -0.26 1.09
N PHE A 123 7.21 -1.39 0.55
CA PHE A 123 7.73 -2.71 0.79
C PHE A 123 8.47 -3.17 -0.47
N PRO A 124 9.57 -2.48 -0.87
CA PRO A 124 10.41 -3.01 -1.92
C PRO A 124 10.76 -4.42 -1.50
N THR A 125 10.62 -5.31 -2.47
CA THR A 125 10.81 -6.75 -2.43
C THR A 125 11.69 -7.19 -1.26
N ARG A 126 11.38 -8.34 -0.66
CA ARG A 126 12.39 -9.16 0.03
C ARG A 126 13.57 -9.39 -0.93
N GLN A 127 14.45 -8.41 -1.10
CA GLN A 127 15.85 -8.66 -1.31
C GLN A 127 16.30 -9.18 0.04
N SER A 128 16.03 -10.47 0.29
CA SER A 128 17.18 -11.26 0.65
C SER A 128 18.13 -11.11 -0.54
N SER A 129 18.96 -10.07 -0.53
CA SER A 129 20.35 -10.40 -0.69
C SER A 129 20.58 -11.40 0.43
N LEU A 130 20.60 -12.70 0.09
CA LEU A 130 21.54 -13.55 0.78
C LEU A 130 22.82 -12.70 0.88
N PRO A 131 23.39 -12.49 2.07
CA PRO A 131 24.76 -12.02 2.11
C PRO A 131 25.52 -12.93 1.16
N ASP A 132 26.18 -12.37 0.14
CA ASP A 132 27.08 -13.11 -0.75
C ASP A 132 28.26 -13.76 0.04
N ASP A 133 28.30 -13.59 1.37
CA ASP A 133 29.33 -14.08 2.27
C ASP A 133 29.08 -15.49 2.84
N LEU A 134 28.51 -16.41 2.05
CA LEU A 134 28.62 -17.86 2.35
C LEU A 134 29.34 -18.67 1.26
N GLU A 135 29.90 -17.99 0.26
CA GLU A 135 30.96 -18.54 -0.58
C GLU A 135 32.28 -17.84 -0.29
N GLN A 136 32.95 -18.19 0.82
CA GLN A 136 34.40 -18.50 0.84
C GLN A 136 34.92 -18.72 2.27
N ASN A 137 35.49 -19.93 2.44
CA ASN A 137 36.29 -20.52 3.53
C ASN A 137 35.56 -21.22 4.67
#